data_AF-W6JNU0-F1
#
_entry.id   AF-W6JNU0-F1
#
_cell.length_a   1.000
_cell.length_b   1.000
_cell.length_c   1.000
_cell.angle_alpha   90.00
_cell.angle_beta   90.00
_cell.angle_gamma   90.00
#
_symmetry.space_group_name_H-M   'P 1'
#
loop_
_entity.id
_entity.type
_entity.pdbx_description
1 polymer ?
#
loop_
_entity_poly.entity_id
_entity_poly.type
_entity_poly.pdbx_seq_one_letter_code
_entity_poly.pdbx_strand_id
1 'polypeptide(L)'
;EVLAALAETMKKGTSFGAPCLLENTLAQMVIAAVRSIEMVRFVNSGTEACMGVLRLARAFTGRQKILKFEGSYHGHADPFLVKAGSGVATLGLPDS
;
A
#
# COMPACT_ATOMS: atom_id res chain seq x y z
N GLU A 1 8.33 -23.98 -2.51
CA GLU A 1 8.75 -23.01 -3.55
C GLU A 1 9.15 -21.66 -2.97
N VAL A 2 8.28 -20.94 -2.25
CA VAL A 2 8.60 -19.60 -1.67
C VAL A 2 9.88 -19.59 -0.84
N LEU A 3 10.04 -20.51 0.12
CA LEU A 3 11.23 -20.58 0.98
C LEU A 3 12.53 -20.83 0.18
N ALA A 4 12.46 -21.62 -0.89
CA ALA A 4 13.60 -21.88 -1.75
C ALA A 4 14.00 -20.62 -2.55
N ALA A 5 13.02 -19.88 -3.09
CA ALA A 5 13.28 -18.61 -3.79
C ALA A 5 13.89 -17.54 -2.87
N LEU A 6 13.45 -17.49 -1.61
CA LEU A 6 14.05 -16.63 -0.59
C LEU A 6 15.49 -17.03 -0.31
N ALA A 7 15.76 -18.32 -0.10
CA ALA A 7 17.11 -18.83 0.15
C ALA A 7 18.09 -18.50 -1.00
N GLU A 8 17.66 -18.65 -2.25
CA GLU A 8 18.50 -18.29 -3.41
C GLU A 8 18.70 -16.77 -3.55
N THR A 9 17.69 -15.97 -3.21
CA THR A 9 17.81 -14.49 -3.22
C THR A 9 18.79 -14.03 -2.13
N MET A 10 18.71 -14.60 -0.92
CA MET A 10 19.59 -14.23 0.19
C MET A 10 21.08 -14.43 -0.13
N LYS A 11 21.43 -15.43 -0.95
CA LYS A 11 22.82 -15.64 -1.41
C LYS A 11 23.36 -14.49 -2.27
N LYS A 12 22.47 -13.72 -2.91
CA LYS A 12 22.81 -12.60 -3.81
C LYS A 12 22.75 -11.24 -3.10
N GLY A 13 22.15 -11.18 -1.91
CA GLY A 13 21.81 -9.94 -1.19
C GLY A 13 20.31 -9.62 -1.28
N THR A 14 19.79 -8.89 -0.29
CA THR A 14 18.35 -8.66 -0.12
C THR A 14 17.90 -7.21 -0.36
N SER A 15 18.83 -6.26 -0.48
CA SER A 15 18.54 -4.86 -0.79
C SER A 15 19.77 -4.18 -1.37
N PHE A 16 19.59 -3.39 -2.43
CA PHE A 16 20.70 -2.82 -3.22
C PHE A 16 20.62 -1.31 -3.42
N GLY A 17 19.49 -0.66 -3.08
CA GLY A 17 19.29 0.77 -3.31
C GLY A 17 19.28 1.20 -4.79
N ALA A 18 19.24 0.25 -5.73
CA ALA A 18 19.20 0.44 -7.17
C ALA A 18 18.16 -0.50 -7.80
N PRO A 19 17.61 -0.18 -8.99
CA PRO A 19 16.62 -1.01 -9.66
C PRO A 19 17.11 -2.44 -9.95
N CYS A 20 16.19 -3.41 -9.91
CA CYS A 20 16.45 -4.80 -10.24
C CYS A 20 15.39 -5.38 -11.18
N LEU A 21 15.76 -6.41 -11.96
CA LEU A 21 14.86 -7.04 -12.93
C LEU A 21 13.62 -7.68 -12.27
N LEU A 22 13.73 -8.10 -11.01
CA LEU A 22 12.64 -8.72 -10.26
C LEU A 22 11.49 -7.74 -10.03
N GLU A 23 11.77 -6.44 -9.87
CA GLU A 23 10.73 -5.41 -9.75
C GLU A 23 9.88 -5.33 -11.03
N ASN A 24 10.53 -5.34 -12.20
CA ASN A 24 9.83 -5.33 -13.49
C ASN A 24 8.97 -6.59 -13.69
N THR A 25 9.51 -7.74 -13.32
CA THR A 25 8.80 -9.03 -13.43
C THR A 25 7.55 -9.03 -12.56
N LEU A 26 7.68 -8.62 -11.29
CA LEU A 26 6.55 -8.54 -10.38
C LEU A 26 5.52 -7.48 -10.85
N ALA A 27 5.98 -6.34 -11.36
CA ALA A 27 5.10 -5.29 -11.88
C ALA A 27 4.23 -5.79 -13.03
N GLN A 28 4.81 -6.51 -13.99
CA GLN A 28 4.08 -7.11 -15.11
C GLN A 28 3.04 -8.13 -14.64
N MET A 29 3.39 -8.95 -13.65
CA MET A 29 2.45 -9.92 -13.06
C MET A 29 1.26 -9.23 -12.40
N VAL A 30 1.48 -8.15 -11.65
CA VAL A 30 0.40 -7.39 -11.00
C VAL A 30 -0.51 -6.71 -12.03
N ILE A 31 0.07 -6.06 -13.04
CA ILE A 31 -0.66 -5.41 -14.14
C ILE A 31 -1.52 -6.44 -14.89
N ALA A 32 -0.97 -7.62 -15.19
CA ALA A 32 -1.72 -8.69 -15.85
C ALA A 32 -2.85 -9.26 -14.98
N ALA A 33 -2.67 -9.29 -13.66
CA ALA A 33 -3.65 -9.84 -12.73
C ALA A 33 -4.83 -8.89 -12.44
N VAL A 34 -4.63 -7.57 -12.52
CA VAL A 34 -5.66 -6.56 -12.16
C VAL A 34 -5.88 -5.61 -13.33
N ARG A 35 -6.98 -5.82 -14.06
CA ARG A 35 -7.31 -5.11 -15.31
C ARG A 35 -7.28 -3.58 -15.24
N SER A 36 -7.55 -2.98 -14.07
CA SER A 36 -7.56 -1.52 -13.90
C SER A 36 -6.18 -0.90 -13.68
N ILE A 37 -5.13 -1.70 -13.54
CA ILE A 37 -3.78 -1.24 -13.22
C ILE A 37 -2.96 -1.20 -14.50
N GLU A 38 -2.52 0.01 -14.90
CA GLU A 38 -1.62 0.21 -16.04
C GLU A 38 -0.16 0.45 -15.60
N MET A 39 0.03 0.93 -14.38
CA MET A 39 1.33 1.23 -13.78
C MET A 39 1.28 0.96 -12.27
N VAL A 40 2.37 0.43 -11.71
CA VAL A 40 2.49 0.15 -10.27
C VAL A 40 3.70 0.81 -9.65
N ARG A 41 3.61 1.08 -8.36
CA ARG A 41 4.74 1.44 -7.50
C ARG A 41 4.70 0.56 -6.26
N PHE A 42 5.81 -0.14 -5.98
CA PHE A 42 5.94 -0.91 -4.75
C PHE A 42 6.30 -0.03 -3.57
N VAL A 43 5.75 -0.39 -2.41
CA VAL A 43 5.98 0.20 -1.09
C VAL A 43 6.01 -0.94 -0.07
N ASN A 44 6.39 -0.67 1.17
CA ASN A 44 6.63 -1.69 2.18
C ASN A 44 5.38 -2.04 3.00
N SER A 45 4.30 -1.25 2.90
CA SER A 45 3.06 -1.52 3.63
C SER A 45 1.80 -1.00 2.93
N GLY A 46 0.64 -1.51 3.37
CA GLY A 46 -0.67 -1.00 2.94
C GLY A 46 -0.91 0.46 3.36
N THR A 47 -0.43 0.88 4.54
CA THR A 47 -0.53 2.28 4.99
C THR A 47 0.21 3.21 4.03
N GLU A 48 1.44 2.86 3.63
CA GLU A 48 2.22 3.65 2.66
C GLU A 48 1.51 3.70 1.29
N ALA A 49 0.89 2.60 0.87
CA ALA A 49 0.13 2.55 -0.38
C ALA A 49 -1.05 3.52 -0.35
N CYS A 50 -1.87 3.49 0.72
CA CYS A 50 -3.01 4.39 0.87
C CYS A 50 -2.57 5.86 1.03
N MET A 51 -1.47 6.14 1.75
CA MET A 51 -0.89 7.48 1.85
C MET A 51 -0.42 8.00 0.48
N GLY A 52 0.23 7.16 -0.30
CA GLY A 52 0.69 7.48 -1.65
C GLY A 52 -0.47 7.79 -2.59
N VAL A 53 -1.51 6.95 -2.58
CA VAL A 53 -2.73 7.16 -3.39
C VAL A 53 -3.47 8.44 -2.99
N LEU A 54 -3.60 8.72 -1.69
CA LEU A 54 -4.20 9.96 -1.21
C LEU A 54 -3.45 11.18 -1.75
N ARG A 55 -2.12 11.18 -1.68
CA ARG A 55 -1.29 12.26 -2.21
C ARG A 55 -1.46 12.41 -3.72
N LEU A 56 -1.45 11.30 -4.46
CA LEU A 56 -1.63 11.28 -5.91
C LEU A 56 -3.01 11.83 -6.31
N ALA A 57 -4.09 11.39 -5.66
CA ALA A 57 -5.45 11.82 -5.95
C ALA A 57 -5.64 13.33 -5.71
N ARG A 58 -5.05 13.88 -4.62
CA ARG A 58 -5.06 15.32 -4.35
C ARG A 58 -4.29 16.10 -5.41
N ALA A 59 -3.08 15.64 -5.76
CA ALA A 59 -2.26 16.30 -6.78
C ALA A 59 -2.92 16.29 -8.18
N PHE A 60 -3.56 15.17 -8.54
CA PHE A 60 -4.24 15.01 -9.82
C PHE A 60 -5.53 15.86 -9.92
N THR A 61 -6.33 15.90 -8.84
CA THR A 61 -7.65 16.55 -8.87
C THR A 61 -7.66 18.00 -8.36
N GLY A 62 -6.64 18.42 -7.63
CA GLY A 62 -6.61 19.70 -6.91
C GLY A 62 -7.55 19.76 -5.70
N ARG A 63 -8.23 18.66 -5.34
CA ARG A 63 -9.23 18.63 -4.26
C ARG A 63 -8.59 18.20 -2.95
N GLN A 64 -9.00 18.84 -1.86
CA GLN A 64 -8.44 18.56 -0.52
C GLN A 64 -9.18 17.47 0.26
N LYS A 65 -10.52 17.46 0.13
CA LYS A 65 -11.39 16.55 0.87
C LYS A 65 -11.38 15.15 0.26
N ILE A 66 -11.51 14.16 1.13
CA ILE A 66 -11.72 12.76 0.76
C ILE A 66 -13.00 12.24 1.39
N LEU A 67 -13.55 11.19 0.79
CA LEU A 67 -14.65 10.41 1.35
C LEU A 67 -14.10 9.05 1.75
N LYS A 68 -14.35 8.64 3.00
CA LYS A 68 -14.19 7.27 3.47
C LYS A 68 -15.50 6.82 4.11
N PHE A 69 -15.68 5.50 4.18
CA PHE A 69 -16.80 4.92 4.89
C PHE A 69 -16.42 4.66 6.35
N GLU A 70 -17.37 4.84 7.25
CA GLU A 70 -17.24 4.43 8.66
C GLU A 70 -16.98 2.92 8.72
N GLY A 71 -16.11 2.47 9.63
CA GLY A 71 -15.73 1.07 9.73
C GLY A 71 -14.59 0.62 8.80
N SER A 72 -14.31 1.35 7.72
CA SER A 72 -13.22 1.00 6.79
C SER A 72 -11.85 1.39 7.34
N TYR A 73 -10.89 0.47 7.25
CA TYR A 73 -9.50 0.67 7.67
C TYR A 73 -8.56 0.76 6.47
N HIS A 74 -7.77 1.84 6.39
CA HIS A 74 -6.83 2.13 5.29
C HIS A 74 -5.41 2.41 5.80
N GLY A 75 -5.05 1.81 6.94
CA GLY A 75 -3.81 2.12 7.64
C GLY A 75 -3.98 3.23 8.69
N HIS A 76 -2.89 3.52 9.39
CA HIS A 76 -2.87 4.44 10.54
C HIS A 76 -2.37 5.86 10.20
N ALA A 77 -2.41 6.26 8.93
CA ALA A 77 -2.09 7.64 8.59
C ALA A 77 -3.21 8.58 9.06
N ASP A 78 -2.86 9.75 9.58
CA ASP A 78 -3.79 10.71 10.20
C ASP A 78 -5.09 10.94 9.41
N PRO A 79 -5.09 11.09 8.07
CA PRO A 79 -6.32 11.31 7.30
C PRO A 79 -7.32 10.14 7.33
N PHE A 80 -6.88 8.95 7.77
CA PHE A 80 -7.69 7.73 7.82
C PHE A 80 -8.15 7.38 9.24
N LEU A 81 -7.59 8.00 10.28
CA LEU A 81 -7.87 7.73 11.69
C LEU A 81 -9.09 8.48 12.26
N VAL A 82 -10.05 8.83 11.39
CA VAL A 82 -11.34 9.42 11.76
C VAL A 82 -12.41 8.37 11.53
N LYS A 83 -13.08 7.89 12.59
CA LYS A 83 -14.02 6.77 12.52
C LYS A 83 -13.43 5.53 11.85
N ALA A 84 -12.20 5.19 12.21
CA ALA A 84 -11.51 3.99 11.73
C ALA A 84 -12.14 2.74 12.35
N GLY A 85 -12.06 1.60 11.67
CA GLY A 85 -12.82 0.38 11.97
C GLY A 85 -12.65 -0.28 13.34
N SER A 86 -13.14 -1.53 13.42
CA SER A 86 -13.52 -2.24 14.65
C SER A 86 -12.49 -2.31 15.79
N GLY A 87 -11.20 -2.06 15.56
CA GLY A 87 -10.23 -1.93 16.67
C GLY A 87 -10.58 -0.79 17.63
N VAL A 88 -11.01 0.36 17.10
CA VAL A 88 -11.42 1.53 17.90
C VAL A 88 -12.80 1.28 18.53
N ALA A 89 -13.74 0.73 17.75
CA ALA A 89 -15.11 0.44 18.20
C ALA A 89 -15.19 -0.71 19.24
N THR A 90 -14.38 -1.76 19.10
CA THR A 90 -14.36 -2.93 20.00
C THR A 90 -13.60 -2.64 21.29
N LEU A 91 -12.53 -1.83 21.24
CA LEU A 91 -11.69 -1.53 22.40
C LEU A 91 -12.12 -0.26 23.16
N GLY A 92 -13.20 0.40 22.74
CA GLY A 92 -13.69 1.63 23.37
C GLY A 92 -12.67 2.77 23.37
N LEU A 93 -11.74 2.76 22.41
CA LEU A 93 -10.72 3.79 22.30
C LEU A 93 -11.37 5.07 21.75
N PRO A 94 -10.87 6.26 22.14
CA PRO A 94 -11.38 7.52 21.61
C PRO A 94 -11.41 7.51 20.08
N ASP A 95 -12.58 7.81 19.52
CA ASP A 95 -12.77 8.00 18.07
C ASP A 95 -12.65 9.50 17.76
N SER A 96 -11.93 9.83 16.68
CA SER A 96 -11.58 11.22 16.31
C SER A 96 -12.65 11.90 15.45
#